data_AF-A0A8J4JPH1-F1
#
_entry.id   AF-A0A8J4JPH1-F1
#
_cell.length_a   1.000
_cell.length_b   1.000
_cell.length_c   1.000
_cell.angle_alpha   90.00
_cell.angle_beta   90.00
_cell.angle_gamma   90.00
#
_symmetry.space_group_name_H-M   'P 1'
#
loop_
_entity.id
_entity.type
_entity.pdbx_description
1 polymer ?
#
loop_
_entity_poly.entity_id
_entity_poly.type
_entity_poly.pdbx_seq_one_letter_code
_entity_poly.pdbx_strand_id
1 'polypeptide(L)'
;FIFTTAKKDYAEKVLDVLDPKKQLIRHCLSQRDCLCARGCYWKDLTRLGRDLAKTVALDHTIQGFPAQAANWIPVPRWGGDPRDEELLRLTLLLGQL
;
A
#
# COMPACT_ATOMS: atom_id res chain seq x y z
N PHE A 1 -3.77 1.19 -6.61
CA PHE A 1 -2.33 1.32 -7.00
C PHE A 1 -1.50 0.70 -5.90
N ILE A 2 -0.24 0.36 -6.15
CA ILE A 2 0.69 0.01 -5.06
C ILE A 2 1.49 1.25 -4.64
N PHE A 3 1.78 1.38 -3.35
CA PHE A 3 2.70 2.36 -2.82
C PHE A 3 3.66 1.69 -1.84
N THR A 4 4.92 1.54 -2.26
CA THR A 4 5.95 0.79 -1.53
C THR A 4 7.18 1.64 -1.24
N THR A 5 7.88 1.32 -0.15
CA THR A 5 9.21 1.87 0.17
C THR A 5 10.34 1.12 -0.53
N ALA A 6 10.02 0.07 -1.30
CA ALA A 6 10.97 -0.67 -2.11
C ALA A 6 11.34 0.11 -3.39
N LYS A 7 12.51 -0.22 -3.96
CA LYS A 7 12.95 0.35 -5.24
C LYS A 7 12.00 -0.06 -6.37
N LYS A 8 11.89 0.80 -7.38
CA LYS A 8 10.93 0.66 -8.48
C LYS A 8 11.12 -0.64 -9.27
N ASP A 9 12.36 -0.97 -9.60
CA ASP A 9 12.73 -2.17 -10.35
C ASP A 9 12.32 -3.47 -9.64
N TYR A 10 12.47 -3.51 -8.31
CA TYR A 10 11.97 -4.62 -7.50
C TYR A 10 10.44 -4.68 -7.51
N ALA A 11 9.78 -3.54 -7.27
CA ALA A 11 8.32 -3.47 -7.20
C ALA A 11 7.66 -3.88 -8.52
N GLU A 12 8.20 -3.43 -9.66
CA GLU A 12 7.69 -3.79 -10.98
C GLU A 12 7.84 -5.29 -11.27
N LYS A 13 8.96 -5.92 -10.89
CA LYS A 13 9.12 -7.38 -11.01
C LYS A 13 8.09 -8.16 -10.21
N VAL A 14 7.75 -7.70 -8.99
CA VAL A 14 6.70 -8.32 -8.18
C VAL A 14 5.33 -8.14 -8.85
N LEU A 15 5.05 -6.96 -9.42
CA LEU A 15 3.81 -6.72 -10.16
C LEU A 15 3.68 -7.59 -11.40
N ASP A 16 4.77 -7.86 -12.12
CA ASP A 16 4.73 -8.77 -13.28
C ASP A 16 4.33 -10.20 -12.89
N VAL A 17 4.59 -10.61 -11.65
CA VAL A 17 4.13 -11.91 -11.10
C VAL A 17 2.68 -11.84 -10.60
N LEU A 18 2.31 -10.78 -9.89
CA LEU A 18 0.99 -10.65 -9.24
C LEU A 18 -0.13 -10.25 -10.20
N ASP A 19 0.16 -9.41 -11.19
CA ASP A 19 -0.79 -8.90 -12.18
C ASP A 19 -0.14 -8.90 -13.59
N PRO A 20 0.17 -10.09 -14.14
CA PRO A 20 0.90 -10.22 -15.42
C PRO A 20 0.16 -9.59 -16.60
N LYS A 21 -1.17 -9.50 -16.53
CA LYS A 21 -2.00 -8.87 -17.56
C LYS A 21 -2.17 -7.36 -17.37
N LYS A 22 -1.71 -6.81 -16.24
CA LYS A 22 -1.78 -5.37 -15.88
C LYS A 22 -3.22 -4.83 -15.88
N GLN A 23 -4.15 -5.63 -15.37
CA GLN A 23 -5.59 -5.30 -15.37
C GLN A 23 -6.10 -4.83 -14.00
N LEU A 24 -5.38 -5.15 -12.92
CA LEU A 24 -5.79 -4.89 -11.54
C LEU A 24 -5.10 -3.63 -10.99
N ILE A 25 -3.80 -3.47 -11.26
CA ILE A 25 -2.98 -2.43 -10.62
C ILE A 25 -2.60 -1.35 -11.63
N ARG A 26 -3.25 -0.19 -11.52
CA ARG A 26 -3.09 0.92 -12.48
C ARG A 26 -1.78 1.71 -12.36
N HIS A 27 -1.24 1.83 -11.15
CA HIS A 27 -0.05 2.64 -10.89
C HIS A 27 0.86 1.96 -9.86
N CYS A 28 2.17 2.19 -10.01
CA CYS A 28 3.23 1.76 -9.10
C CYS A 28 3.96 2.99 -8.55
N LEU A 29 3.74 3.29 -7.27
CA LEU A 29 4.50 4.26 -6.50
C LEU A 29 5.53 3.50 -5.65
N SER A 30 6.77 3.96 -5.70
CA SER A 30 7.94 3.28 -5.15
C SER A 30 8.70 4.18 -4.17
N GLN A 31 9.86 3.73 -3.70
CA GLN A 31 10.72 4.49 -2.78
C GLN A 31 10.98 5.93 -3.24
N ARG A 32 11.18 6.14 -4.55
CA ARG A 32 11.46 7.46 -5.12
C ARG A 32 10.28 8.43 -5.01
N ASP A 33 9.08 7.90 -4.83
CA ASP A 33 7.82 8.63 -4.72
C ASP A 33 7.45 8.90 -3.24
N CYS A 34 8.19 8.31 -2.30
CA CYS A 34 8.06 8.58 -0.87
C CYS A 34 8.68 9.93 -0.50
N LEU A 35 8.15 10.55 0.56
CA LEU A 35 8.84 11.63 1.25
C LEU A 35 10.01 11.01 2.04
N CYS A 36 11.24 11.43 1.73
CA CYS A 36 12.43 11.01 2.45
C CYS A 36 12.89 12.12 3.40
N ALA A 37 12.88 11.85 4.70
CA ALA A 37 13.39 12.76 5.72
C ALA A 37 14.13 11.98 6.80
N ARG A 38 15.34 12.42 7.15
CA ARG A 38 16.18 11.81 8.20
C ARG A 38 16.41 10.29 8.01
N GLY A 39 16.50 9.84 6.76
CA GLY A 39 16.69 8.43 6.42
C GLY A 39 15.42 7.56 6.51
N CYS A 40 14.26 8.15 6.83
CA CYS A 40 12.97 7.47 6.83
C CYS A 40 12.20 7.78 5.53
N TYR A 41 11.47 6.78 5.03
CA TYR A 41 10.58 6.93 3.88
C TYR A 41 9.12 6.89 4.34
N TRP A 42 8.39 7.95 4.05
CA TRP A 42 6.97 8.09 4.36
C TRP A 42 6.14 8.19 3.08
N LYS A 43 5.00 7.52 3.10
CA LYS A 43 4.03 7.45 2.01
C LYS A 43 2.98 8.54 2.24
N ASP A 44 3.35 9.77 1.89
CA ASP A 44 2.49 10.94 2.06
C ASP A 44 1.29 10.87 1.09
N LEU A 45 0.10 10.57 1.64
CA LEU A 45 -1.11 10.39 0.84
C LEU A 45 -1.61 11.70 0.20
N THR A 46 -1.21 12.87 0.71
CA THR A 46 -1.61 14.17 0.14
C THR A 46 -1.06 14.38 -1.27
N ARG A 47 0.05 13.70 -1.60
CA ARG A 47 0.72 13.79 -2.92
C ARG A 47 0.02 12.97 -4.00
N LEU A 48 -1.00 12.19 -3.65
CA LEU A 48 -1.73 11.37 -4.60
C LEU A 48 -2.67 12.17 -5.51
N GLY A 49 -2.95 13.43 -5.16
CA GLY A 49 -3.95 14.25 -5.87
C GLY A 49 -5.36 13.66 -5.76
N ARG A 50 -5.65 12.97 -4.64
CA ARG A 50 -6.94 12.32 -4.36
C ARG A 50 -7.54 12.89 -3.09
N ASP A 51 -8.87 12.86 -3.03
CA ASP A 51 -9.60 13.19 -1.82
C ASP A 51 -9.24 12.19 -0.71
N LEU A 52 -8.67 12.69 0.39
CA LEU A 52 -8.31 11.86 1.54
C LEU A 52 -9.54 11.24 2.20
N ALA A 53 -10.72 11.88 2.13
CA ALA A 53 -11.95 11.29 2.65
C ALA A 53 -12.36 10.00 1.90
N LYS A 54 -11.81 9.76 0.71
CA LYS A 54 -12.07 8.60 -0.15
C LYS A 54 -10.83 7.76 -0.40
N THR A 55 -9.80 7.91 0.44
CA THR A 55 -8.52 7.23 0.29
C THR A 55 -8.21 6.43 1.55
N VAL A 56 -7.92 5.15 1.39
CA VAL A 56 -7.46 4.28 2.47
C VAL A 56 -6.11 3.67 2.11
N ALA A 57 -5.28 3.47 3.12
CA ALA A 57 -3.97 2.84 3.02
C ALA A 57 -3.97 1.53 3.79
N LEU A 58 -3.67 0.44 3.10
CA LEU A 58 -3.51 -0.89 3.70
C LEU A 58 -2.03 -1.17 3.88
N ASP A 59 -1.58 -1.35 5.13
CA ASP A 59 -0.17 -1.65 5.42
C ASP A 59 -0.03 -2.34 6.78
N HIS A 60 1.06 -3.07 6.96
CA HIS A 60 1.42 -3.74 8.21
C HIS A 60 2.09 -2.84 9.23
N THR A 61 2.43 -1.61 8.85
CA THR A 61 3.05 -0.63 9.75
C THR A 61 2.51 0.77 9.55
N ILE A 62 2.10 1.40 10.66
CA ILE A 62 1.67 2.80 10.70
C ILE A 62 2.82 3.77 10.38
N GLN A 63 4.08 3.34 10.54
CA GLN A 63 5.25 4.20 10.33
C GLN A 63 5.35 4.71 8.89
N GLY A 64 4.67 4.07 7.94
CA GLY A 64 4.56 4.55 6.57
C GLY A 64 3.69 5.80 6.40
N PHE A 65 2.77 6.09 7.34
CA PHE A 65 1.71 7.10 7.19
C PHE A 65 1.55 8.01 8.42
N PRO A 66 2.64 8.56 9.00
CA PRO A 66 2.56 9.26 10.30
C PRO A 66 1.60 10.45 10.30
N ALA A 67 1.46 11.15 9.17
CA ALA A 67 0.57 12.31 9.04
C ALA A 67 -0.86 11.96 8.63
N GLN A 68 -1.14 10.71 8.24
CA GLN A 68 -2.45 10.25 7.75
C GLN A 68 -2.89 8.95 8.42
N ALA A 69 -2.65 8.82 9.73
CA ALA A 69 -3.01 7.65 10.52
C ALA A 69 -4.50 7.29 10.44
N ALA A 70 -5.38 8.28 10.30
CA ALA A 70 -6.82 8.06 10.14
C ALA A 70 -7.20 7.36 8.82
N ASN A 71 -6.35 7.42 7.79
CA ASN A 71 -6.55 6.74 6.51
C ASN A 71 -5.95 5.32 6.51
N TRP A 72 -5.24 4.93 7.57
CA TRP A 72 -4.56 3.65 7.63
C TRP A 72 -5.45 2.57 8.24
N ILE A 73 -5.59 1.46 7.51
CA ILE A 73 -6.21 0.24 8.01
C ILE A 73 -5.08 -0.79 8.18
N PRO A 74 -4.86 -1.32 9.39
CA PRO A 74 -3.80 -2.28 9.65
C PRO A 74 -4.07 -3.60 8.93
N VAL A 75 -3.04 -4.14 8.29
CA VAL A 75 -3.05 -5.51 7.75
C VAL A 75 -1.92 -6.30 8.40
N PRO A 76 -2.18 -7.42 9.09
CA PRO A 76 -1.12 -8.22 9.68
C PRO A 76 -0.03 -8.60 8.67
N ARG A 77 1.22 -8.69 9.13
CA ARG A 77 2.31 -9.17 8.28
C ARG A 77 2.07 -10.63 7.93
N TRP A 78 2.02 -10.95 6.64
CA TRP A 78 1.93 -12.33 6.18
C TRP A 78 3.21 -13.10 6.50
N GLY A 79 3.05 -14.23 7.21
CA GLY A 79 4.14 -15.11 7.65
C GLY A 79 4.36 -16.32 6.75
N GLY A 80 3.62 -16.44 5.64
CA GLY A 80 3.71 -17.61 4.74
C GLY A 80 2.67 -18.70 5.01
N ASP A 81 1.73 -18.53 5.95
CA ASP A 81 0.65 -19.51 6.16
C ASP A 81 -0.27 -19.52 4.92
N PRO A 82 -0.43 -20.67 4.24
CA PRO A 82 -1.34 -20.78 3.09
C PRO A 82 -2.82 -20.72 3.48
N ARG A 83 -3.15 -20.79 4.78
CA ARG A 83 -4.50 -20.66 5.32
C ARG A 83 -4.80 -19.26 5.84
N ASP A 84 -3.92 -18.29 5.61
CA ASP A 84 -4.17 -16.90 5.95
C ASP A 84 -5.36 -16.36 5.14
N GLU A 85 -6.33 -15.76 5.83
CA GLU A 85 -7.55 -15.20 5.25
C GLU A 85 -7.69 -13.69 5.52
N GLU A 86 -6.64 -13.01 5.99
CA GLU A 86 -6.75 -11.63 6.47
C GLU A 86 -7.19 -10.68 5.34
N LEU A 87 -6.66 -10.86 4.13
CA LEU A 87 -7.08 -10.07 2.98
C LEU A 87 -8.54 -10.34 2.59
N LEU A 88 -9.03 -11.58 2.72
CA LEU A 88 -10.44 -11.91 2.44
C LEU A 88 -11.36 -11.19 3.43
N ARG A 89 -11.02 -11.18 4.72
CA ARG A 89 -11.79 -10.45 5.75
C ARG A 89 -11.84 -8.95 5.46
N LEU A 90 -10.73 -8.37 5.02
CA LEU A 90 -10.67 -6.96 4.66
C LEU A 90 -11.56 -6.60 3.47
N THR A 91 -11.79 -7.50 2.50
CA THR A 91 -12.69 -7.22 1.38
C THR A 91 -14.11 -6.89 1.83
N LEU A 92 -14.60 -7.52 2.90
CA LEU A 92 -15.92 -7.25 3.45
C LEU A 92 -16.00 -5.83 4.04
N LEU A 93 -14.98 -5.43 4.81
CA LEU A 93 -14.89 -4.10 5.40
C LEU A 93 -14.81 -3.02 4.31
N LEU A 94 -13.94 -3.22 3.32
CA LEU A 94 -13.74 -2.25 2.23
C LEU A 94 -14.98 -2.10 1.35
N GLY A 95 -15.82 -3.13 1.23
CA GLY A 95 -17.09 -3.04 0.52
C GLY A 95 -18.15 -2.18 1.21
N GLN A 96 -17.92 -1.77 2.46
CA GLN A 96 -18.83 -0.95 3.26
C GLN A 96 -18.41 0.52 3.36
N LEU A 97 -17.21 0.87 2.86
CA LEU A 97 -16.66 2.23 2.84
C LEU A 97 -16.99 2.96 1.53
#